data_AF-A0A4Z0MPH9-F1
#
_entry.id   AF-A0A4Z0MPH9-F1
#
_cell.length_a   1.000
_cell.length_b   1.000
_cell.length_c   1.000
_cell.angle_alpha   90.00
_cell.angle_beta   90.00
_cell.angle_gamma   90.00
#
_symmetry.space_group_name_H-M   'P 1'
#
loop_
_entity.id
_entity.type
_entity.pdbx_description
1 polymer ?
#
loop_
_entity_poly.entity_id
_entity_poly.type
_entity_poly.pdbx_seq_one_letter_code
_entity_poly.pdbx_strand_id
1 'polypeptide(L)'
;MATLTAYQKQFRQRMKRAISLRAKADRKARSYATRLATALLDAQMAAAMMNALNQTYNVDVSTQTLLVHDLLDVVTPQRLTDTLTASTPGEELVLFNQIPDGNGGQPLPANPLFGETATTPPIINQPPAVQIDTASAPQAIEREQVDG
;
A
#
# COMPACT_ATOMS: atom_id res chain seq x y z
N MET A 1 -3.32 28.01 25.75
CA MET A 1 -3.34 26.65 25.16
C MET A 1 -2.00 26.43 24.48
N ALA A 2 -1.29 25.34 24.79
CA ALA A 2 -0.01 25.05 24.14
C ALA A 2 -0.22 24.78 22.64
N THR A 3 0.49 25.52 21.79
CA THR A 3 0.42 25.40 20.33
C THR A 3 1.13 24.11 19.90
N LEU A 4 0.43 23.23 19.18
CA LEU A 4 1.03 21.99 18.67
C LEU A 4 2.18 22.30 17.69
N THR A 5 3.28 21.58 17.85
CA THR A 5 4.43 21.68 16.93
C THR A 5 4.09 21.10 15.55
N ALA A 6 4.87 21.44 14.52
CA ALA A 6 4.69 20.89 13.18
C ALA A 6 4.83 19.36 13.18
N TYR A 7 5.77 18.83 13.96
CA TYR A 7 5.94 17.41 14.25
C TYR A 7 4.65 16.76 14.81
N GLN A 8 4.07 17.34 15.86
CA GLN A 8 2.85 16.80 16.50
C GLN A 8 1.64 16.85 15.56
N LYS A 9 1.52 17.91 14.75
CA LYS A 9 0.47 18.02 13.72
C LYS A 9 0.63 16.94 12.64
N GLN A 10 1.85 16.73 12.17
CA GLN A 10 2.17 15.69 11.18
C GLN A 10 1.84 14.30 11.72
N PHE A 11 2.24 13.98 12.96
CA PHE A 11 1.89 12.70 13.59
C PHE A 11 0.37 12.47 13.62
N ARG A 12 -0.41 13.46 14.07
CA ARG A 12 -1.88 13.34 14.12
C ARG A 12 -2.48 13.08 12.75
N GLN A 13 -1.98 13.74 11.70
CA GLN A 13 -2.42 13.52 10.34
C GLN A 13 -2.12 12.10 9.85
N ARG A 14 -0.88 11.66 10.02
CA ARG A 14 -0.42 10.31 9.65
C ARG A 14 -1.20 9.22 10.38
N MET A 15 -1.39 9.38 11.69
CA MET A 15 -2.14 8.42 12.51
C MET A 15 -3.62 8.36 12.12
N LYS A 16 -4.26 9.53 11.93
CA LYS A 16 -5.66 9.60 11.44
C LYS A 16 -5.80 8.87 10.10
N ARG A 17 -4.85 9.04 9.19
CA ARG A 17 -4.84 8.34 7.89
C ARG A 17 -4.69 6.83 8.06
N ALA A 18 -3.76 6.37 8.89
CA ALA A 18 -3.53 4.95 9.15
C ALA A 18 -4.78 4.26 9.74
N ILE A 19 -5.40 4.86 10.76
CA ILE A 19 -6.64 4.36 11.36
C ILE A 19 -7.75 4.28 10.32
N SER A 20 -7.88 5.32 9.50
CA SER A 20 -8.90 5.37 8.44
C SER A 20 -8.67 4.28 7.39
N LEU A 21 -7.43 4.00 7.03
CA LEU A 21 -7.08 2.93 6.08
C LEU A 21 -7.40 1.55 6.67
N ARG A 22 -7.02 1.31 7.93
CA ARG A 22 -7.35 0.08 8.66
C ARG A 22 -8.86 -0.16 8.70
N ALA A 23 -9.65 0.83 9.10
CA ALA A 23 -11.10 0.72 9.17
C ALA A 23 -11.75 0.44 7.80
N LYS A 24 -11.22 1.05 6.73
CA LYS A 24 -11.69 0.78 5.36
C LYS A 24 -11.35 -0.64 4.91
N ALA A 25 -10.16 -1.13 5.23
CA ALA A 25 -9.74 -2.50 4.92
C ALA A 25 -10.60 -3.52 5.66
N ASP A 26 -10.85 -3.33 6.96
CA ASP A 26 -11.75 -4.18 7.76
C ASP A 26 -13.16 -4.24 7.16
N ARG A 27 -13.75 -3.08 6.83
CA ARG A 27 -15.08 -3.04 6.17
C ARG A 27 -15.13 -3.83 4.87
N LYS A 28 -14.07 -3.76 4.05
CA LYS A 28 -13.97 -4.54 2.81
C LYS A 28 -13.83 -6.03 3.10
N ALA A 29 -12.96 -6.41 4.03
CA ALA A 29 -12.75 -7.80 4.42
C ALA A 29 -14.07 -8.43 4.90
N ARG A 30 -14.81 -7.74 5.76
CA ARG A 30 -16.15 -8.16 6.23
C ARG A 30 -17.11 -8.36 5.06
N SER A 31 -17.21 -7.39 4.16
CA SER A 31 -18.09 -7.50 3.00
C SER A 31 -17.75 -8.69 2.09
N TYR A 32 -16.46 -8.92 1.82
CA TYR A 32 -16.04 -10.03 0.98
C TYR A 32 -16.19 -11.39 1.67
N ALA A 33 -15.90 -11.47 2.97
CA ALA A 33 -16.13 -12.68 3.75
C ALA A 33 -17.61 -13.09 3.75
N THR A 34 -18.54 -12.14 3.92
CA THR A 34 -19.98 -12.43 3.82
C THR A 34 -20.36 -12.93 2.43
N ARG A 35 -19.89 -12.27 1.36
CA ARG A 35 -20.18 -12.69 -0.01
C ARG A 35 -19.63 -14.09 -0.33
N LEU A 36 -18.43 -14.39 0.16
CA LEU A 36 -17.82 -15.70 0.00
C LEU A 36 -18.61 -16.77 0.76
N ALA A 37 -19.02 -16.50 2.00
CA ALA A 37 -19.84 -17.42 2.77
C ALA A 37 -21.16 -17.74 2.05
N THR A 38 -21.85 -16.73 1.50
CA THR A 38 -23.06 -16.93 0.71
C THR A 38 -22.80 -17.77 -0.54
N ALA A 39 -21.77 -17.44 -1.33
CA ALA A 39 -21.45 -18.19 -2.54
C ALA A 39 -21.10 -19.67 -2.27
N LEU A 40 -20.40 -19.94 -1.16
CA LEU A 40 -20.08 -21.31 -0.75
C LEU A 40 -21.32 -22.08 -0.27
N LEU A 41 -22.29 -21.41 0.37
CA LEU A 41 -23.58 -22.02 0.72
C LEU A 41 -24.37 -22.38 -0.54
N ASP A 42 -24.47 -21.45 -1.50
CA ASP A 42 -25.14 -21.69 -2.78
C ASP A 42 -24.50 -22.87 -3.54
N ALA A 43 -23.17 -22.97 -3.49
CA ALA A 43 -22.44 -24.08 -4.10
C ALA A 43 -22.73 -25.43 -3.42
N GLN A 44 -22.89 -25.47 -2.09
CA GLN A 44 -23.31 -26.68 -1.37
C GLN A 44 -24.74 -27.09 -1.74
N MET A 45 -25.65 -26.13 -1.89
CA MET A 45 -27.01 -26.41 -2.36
C MET A 45 -27.02 -26.97 -3.78
N ALA A 46 -26.25 -26.38 -4.69
CA ALA A 46 -26.10 -26.89 -6.06
C ALA A 46 -25.53 -28.31 -6.07
N ALA A 47 -24.52 -28.60 -5.24
CA ALA A 47 -23.96 -29.94 -5.11
C ALA A 47 -25.00 -30.95 -4.60
N ALA A 48 -25.84 -30.57 -3.63
CA ALA A 48 -26.92 -31.41 -3.15
C ALA A 48 -27.97 -31.70 -4.24
N MET A 49 -28.33 -30.70 -5.05
CA MET A 49 -29.24 -30.89 -6.19
C MET A 49 -28.64 -31.82 -7.25
N MET A 50 -27.37 -31.62 -7.62
CA MET A 50 -26.66 -32.49 -8.57
C MET A 50 -26.61 -33.93 -8.06
N ASN A 51 -26.31 -34.13 -6.77
CA ASN A 51 -26.30 -35.45 -6.16
C ASN A 51 -27.69 -36.12 -6.19
N ALA A 52 -28.76 -35.36 -5.91
CA ALA A 52 -30.12 -35.89 -6.00
C ALA A 52 -30.50 -36.29 -7.44
N LEU A 53 -30.09 -35.52 -8.44
CA LEU A 53 -30.27 -35.87 -9.86
C LEU A 53 -29.48 -37.13 -10.24
N ASN A 54 -28.22 -37.21 -9.82
CA ASN A 54 -27.37 -38.39 -10.01
C ASN A 54 -28.04 -39.66 -9.48
N GLN A 55 -28.59 -39.59 -8.25
CA GLN A 55 -29.30 -40.71 -7.63
C GLN A 55 -30.62 -41.05 -8.36
N THR A 56 -31.38 -40.04 -8.78
CA THR A 56 -32.70 -40.23 -9.42
C THR A 56 -32.56 -40.88 -10.79
N TYR A 57 -31.55 -40.46 -11.57
CA TYR A 57 -31.36 -40.92 -12.95
C TYR A 57 -30.22 -41.93 -13.11
N ASN A 58 -29.61 -42.38 -12.01
CA ASN A 58 -28.47 -43.30 -11.99
C ASN A 58 -27.31 -42.84 -12.90
N VAL A 59 -26.99 -41.55 -12.83
CA VAL A 59 -25.85 -40.93 -13.53
C VAL A 59 -24.79 -40.50 -12.53
N ASP A 60 -23.54 -40.45 -12.96
CA ASP A 60 -22.42 -40.01 -12.11
C ASP A 60 -21.75 -38.77 -12.71
N VAL A 61 -22.31 -37.60 -12.38
CA VAL A 61 -21.79 -36.30 -12.79
C VAL A 61 -21.16 -35.62 -11.59
N SER A 62 -20.02 -34.95 -11.78
CA SER A 62 -19.38 -34.18 -10.70
C SER A 62 -20.35 -33.19 -10.06
N THR A 63 -20.45 -33.23 -8.74
CA THR A 63 -21.35 -32.36 -7.96
C THR A 63 -20.73 -31.00 -7.68
N GLN A 64 -19.42 -30.84 -7.87
CA GLN A 64 -18.67 -29.62 -7.56
C GLN A 64 -17.65 -29.29 -8.64
N THR A 65 -17.28 -28.02 -8.72
CA THR A 65 -16.12 -27.56 -9.49
C THR A 65 -14.87 -27.62 -8.61
N LEU A 66 -13.69 -27.75 -9.23
CA LEU A 66 -12.41 -27.82 -8.50
C LEU A 66 -12.21 -26.65 -7.55
N LEU A 67 -12.49 -25.42 -8.00
CA LEU A 67 -12.33 -24.23 -7.16
C LEU A 67 -13.21 -24.27 -5.91
N VAL A 68 -14.47 -24.70 -6.03
CA VAL A 68 -15.39 -24.80 -4.88
C VAL A 68 -14.93 -25.89 -3.92
N HIS A 69 -14.49 -27.03 -4.46
CA HIS A 69 -13.96 -28.14 -3.68
C HIS A 69 -12.75 -27.69 -2.85
N ASP A 70 -11.73 -27.13 -3.50
CA ASP A 70 -10.50 -26.67 -2.85
C ASP A 70 -10.78 -25.54 -1.83
N LEU A 71 -11.72 -24.64 -2.15
CA LEU A 71 -12.09 -23.56 -1.23
C LEU A 71 -12.80 -24.09 0.03
N LEU A 72 -13.70 -25.07 -0.11
CA LEU A 72 -14.41 -25.66 1.03
C LEU A 72 -13.48 -26.42 1.97
N ASP A 73 -12.39 -26.98 1.45
CA ASP A 73 -11.33 -27.63 2.25
C ASP A 73 -10.54 -26.62 3.09
N VAL A 74 -10.35 -25.40 2.59
CA VAL A 74 -9.61 -24.35 3.29
C VAL A 74 -10.51 -23.52 4.21
N VAL A 75 -11.75 -23.25 3.80
CA VAL A 75 -12.67 -22.37 4.51
C VAL A 75 -14.12 -22.77 4.32
N THR A 76 -14.84 -22.92 5.43
CA THR A 76 -16.28 -23.20 5.41
C THR A 76 -17.10 -21.90 5.57
N PRO A 77 -18.33 -21.85 5.03
CA PRO A 77 -19.25 -20.74 5.26
C PRO A 77 -19.42 -20.43 6.74
N GLN A 78 -19.58 -21.47 7.56
CA GLN A 78 -19.77 -21.36 9.00
C GLN A 78 -18.56 -20.71 9.69
N ARG A 79 -17.33 -21.11 9.33
CA ARG A 79 -16.13 -20.50 9.89
C ARG A 79 -16.04 -19.01 9.59
N LEU A 80 -16.43 -18.61 8.39
CA LEU A 80 -16.46 -17.19 8.00
C LEU A 80 -17.49 -16.42 8.83
N THR A 81 -18.70 -16.95 8.97
CA THR A 81 -19.75 -16.28 9.76
C THR A 81 -19.38 -16.19 11.23
N ASP A 82 -18.82 -17.25 11.81
CA ASP A 82 -18.40 -17.28 13.23
C ASP A 82 -17.28 -16.28 13.50
N THR A 83 -16.31 -16.17 12.58
CA THR A 83 -15.22 -15.20 12.71
C THR A 83 -15.75 -13.76 12.65
N LEU A 84 -16.74 -13.50 11.78
CA LEU A 84 -17.35 -12.19 11.65
C LEU A 84 -18.21 -11.80 12.85
N THR A 85 -18.93 -12.75 13.44
CA THR A 85 -19.78 -12.50 14.62
C THR A 85 -18.97 -12.35 15.89
N ALA A 86 -17.86 -13.10 16.04
CA ALA A 86 -16.95 -12.97 17.16
C ALA A 86 -16.15 -11.66 17.15
N SER A 87 -15.99 -11.01 16.00
CA SER A 87 -15.25 -9.76 15.86
C SER A 87 -16.16 -8.54 15.99
N THR A 88 -15.93 -7.71 17.01
CA THR A 88 -16.58 -6.40 17.15
C THR A 88 -16.07 -5.41 16.09
N PRO A 89 -16.97 -4.74 15.34
CA PRO A 89 -16.55 -3.76 14.35
C PRO A 89 -15.86 -2.56 15.01
N GLY A 90 -14.62 -2.29 14.61
CA GLY A 90 -13.92 -1.05 14.95
C GLY A 90 -13.39 -0.95 16.39
N GLU A 91 -13.33 -2.05 17.14
CA GLU A 91 -12.94 -2.02 18.55
C GLU A 91 -11.41 -2.04 18.71
N GLU A 92 -10.76 -0.92 18.42
CA GLU A 92 -9.52 -0.59 19.10
C GLU A 92 -9.63 0.85 19.57
N LEU A 93 -9.76 1.02 20.90
CA LEU A 93 -9.74 2.30 21.57
C LEU A 93 -8.44 3.03 21.20
N VAL A 94 -8.53 4.07 20.39
CA VAL A 94 -7.37 4.92 20.08
C VAL A 94 -7.23 5.94 21.20
N LEU A 95 -6.49 5.56 22.24
CA LEU A 95 -6.01 6.49 23.26
C LEU A 95 -4.90 7.35 22.65
N PHE A 96 -5.26 8.55 22.21
CA PHE A 96 -4.26 9.54 21.78
C PHE A 96 -3.58 10.14 23.02
N ASN A 97 -2.53 9.47 23.49
CA ASN A 97 -1.56 10.12 24.37
C ASN A 97 -0.89 11.27 23.62
N GLN A 98 -0.59 12.37 24.32
CA GLN A 98 0.19 13.44 23.73
C GLN A 98 1.57 12.90 23.35
N ILE A 99 1.97 13.13 22.09
CA ILE A 99 3.29 12.72 21.62
C ILE A 99 4.31 13.76 22.12
N PRO A 100 5.30 13.36 22.93
CA PRO A 100 6.38 14.25 23.31
C PRO A 100 7.14 14.70 22.06
N ASP A 101 7.66 15.92 22.10
CA ASP A 101 8.36 16.50 20.96
C ASP A 101 9.75 15.85 20.78
N GLY A 102 9.78 14.73 20.05
CA GLY A 102 11.00 13.94 19.84
C GLY A 102 11.96 14.48 18.78
N ASN A 103 11.60 15.57 18.08
CA ASN A 103 12.40 16.14 16.98
C ASN A 103 12.50 17.67 17.05
N GLY A 104 12.41 18.25 18.26
CA GLY A 104 12.49 19.71 18.46
C GLY A 104 11.44 20.51 17.67
N GLY A 105 10.31 19.90 17.39
CA GLY A 105 9.15 20.50 16.74
C GLY A 105 9.16 20.38 15.22
N GLN A 106 10.27 19.92 14.63
CA GLN A 106 10.48 19.85 13.19
C GLN A 106 9.73 18.65 12.57
N PRO A 107 9.04 18.85 11.43
CA PRO A 107 8.37 17.76 10.74
C PRO A 107 9.38 16.75 10.19
N LEU A 108 8.98 15.49 10.14
CA LEU A 108 9.72 14.43 9.44
C LEU A 108 9.57 14.59 7.92
N PRO A 109 10.50 14.02 7.12
CA PRO A 109 10.37 13.99 5.67
C PRO A 109 9.05 13.38 5.22
N ALA A 110 8.51 13.87 4.10
CA ALA A 110 7.30 13.35 3.50
C ALA A 110 7.40 11.85 3.23
N ASN A 111 6.35 11.10 3.54
CA ASN A 111 6.32 9.65 3.34
C ASN A 111 5.05 9.21 2.57
N PRO A 112 5.21 8.54 1.41
CA PRO A 112 4.10 8.15 0.54
C PRO A 112 3.12 7.16 1.20
N LEU A 113 3.53 6.41 2.23
CA LEU A 113 2.62 5.53 2.99
C LEU A 113 1.47 6.31 3.63
N PHE A 114 1.67 7.59 3.93
CA PHE A 114 0.64 8.47 4.47
C PHE A 114 -0.05 9.31 3.39
N GLY A 115 0.24 9.07 2.11
CA GLY A 115 -0.29 9.85 0.98
C GLY A 115 0.36 11.21 0.80
N GLU A 116 1.58 11.39 1.33
CA GLU A 116 2.35 12.62 1.21
C GLU A 116 3.26 12.53 -0.03
N THR A 117 3.30 13.59 -0.85
CA THR A 117 4.21 13.68 -1.99
C THR A 117 5.58 14.18 -1.54
N ALA A 118 6.64 13.41 -1.82
CA ALA A 118 8.01 13.87 -1.59
C ALA A 118 8.37 14.93 -2.65
N THR A 119 8.31 16.20 -2.27
CA THR A 119 8.85 17.29 -3.09
C THR A 119 10.36 17.33 -2.87
N THR A 120 11.10 16.39 -3.46
CA THR A 120 12.54 16.57 -3.63
C THR A 120 12.77 17.47 -4.84
N PRO A 121 13.21 18.73 -4.69
CA PRO A 121 13.83 19.42 -5.82
C PRO A 121 15.06 18.60 -6.25
N PRO A 122 15.37 18.51 -7.56
CA PRO A 122 16.56 17.79 -8.00
C PRO A 122 17.79 18.44 -7.36
N ILE A 123 18.58 17.65 -6.64
CA ILE A 123 19.93 18.06 -6.21
C ILE A 123 20.78 18.05 -7.49
N ILE A 124 20.89 19.20 -8.13
CA ILE A 124 21.92 19.41 -9.15
C ILE A 124 23.22 19.63 -8.38
N ASN A 125 24.01 18.57 -8.21
CA ASN A 125 25.41 18.72 -7.85
C ASN A 125 26.13 19.36 -9.04
N GLN A 126 26.17 20.70 -9.10
CA GLN A 126 27.13 21.37 -9.98
C GLN A 126 28.53 21.18 -9.37
N PRO A 127 29.48 20.55 -10.08
CA PRO A 127 30.88 20.62 -9.68
C PRO A 127 31.35 22.08 -9.78
N PRO A 128 32.26 22.53 -8.90
CA PRO A 128 32.77 23.90 -8.94
C PRO A 128 33.40 24.16 -10.31
N ALA A 129 32.99 25.26 -10.95
CA ALA A 129 33.58 25.70 -12.20
C ALA A 129 35.08 25.94 -11.99
N VAL A 130 35.91 25.16 -12.69
CA VAL A 130 37.34 25.43 -12.78
C VAL A 130 37.50 26.67 -13.66
N GLN A 131 37.85 27.82 -13.06
CA GLN A 131 38.38 28.95 -13.79
C GLN A 131 39.75 28.55 -14.35
N ILE A 132 39.82 28.32 -15.65
CA ILE A 132 41.09 28.15 -16.35
C ILE A 132 41.50 29.54 -16.83
N ASP A 133 42.41 30.19 -16.08
CA ASP A 133 43.14 31.35 -16.57
C ASP A 133 44.15 30.89 -17.62
N THR A 134 43.88 31.18 -18.89
CA THR A 134 44.90 31.12 -19.96
C THR A 134 45.17 32.52 -20.46
N ALA A 135 46.12 33.19 -19.81
CA ALA A 135 46.90 34.25 -20.43
C ALA A 135 48.09 33.62 -21.17
N SER A 136 48.15 33.76 -22.49
CA SER A 136 49.35 34.16 -23.24
C SER A 136 49.08 34.14 -24.74
N ALA A 137 49.36 35.28 -25.38
CA ALA A 137 49.17 35.54 -26.80
C ALA A 137 50.12 34.71 -27.69
N PRO A 138 49.73 34.38 -28.93
CA PRO A 138 50.60 33.69 -29.89
C PRO A 138 51.71 34.62 -30.40
N GLN A 139 52.97 34.17 -30.29
CA GLN A 139 54.11 34.80 -30.95
C GLN A 139 54.06 34.51 -32.47
N ALA A 140 54.09 35.57 -33.26
CA ALA A 140 54.24 35.51 -34.70
C ALA A 140 55.67 35.05 -35.06
N ILE A 141 55.78 34.01 -35.88
CA ILE A 141 57.05 33.61 -36.50
C ILE A 141 57.00 34.05 -37.96
N GLU A 142 57.68 35.15 -38.23
CA GLU A 142 57.94 35.73 -39.55
C GLU A 142 58.94 34.82 -40.29
N ARG A 143 58.56 34.29 -41.45
CA ARG A 143 59.44 33.45 -42.27
C ARG A 143 60.26 34.34 -43.18
N GLU A 144 61.54 34.46 -42.84
CA GLU A 144 62.59 35.10 -43.62
C GLU A 144 62.84 34.34 -44.93
N GLN A 145 62.92 35.11 -46.01
CA GLN A 145 63.17 34.71 -47.40
C GLN A 145 64.68 34.84 -47.65
N VAL A 146 65.38 33.78 -48.04
CA VAL A 146 66.76 33.87 -48.58
C VAL A 146 66.97 32.85 -49.70
N ASP A 147 67.45 33.38 -50.82
CA ASP A 147 67.85 32.77 -52.10
C ASP A 147 68.87 31.63 -51.99
N GLY A 148 68.86 30.76 -53.01
CA GLY A 148 69.88 29.76 -53.32
C GLY A 148 69.47 28.86 -54.48
#